data_AF-A0A1H3FZR6-F1
#
_entry.id   AF-A0A1H3FZR6-F1
#
_cell.length_a   1.000
_cell.length_b   1.000
_cell.length_c   1.000
_cell.angle_alpha   90.00
_cell.angle_beta   90.00
_cell.angle_gamma   90.00
#
_symmetry.space_group_name_H-M   'P 1'
#
loop_
_entity.id
_entity.type
_entity.pdbx_description
1 polymer ?
#
loop_
_entity_poly.entity_id
_entity_poly.type
_entity_poly.pdbx_seq_one_letter_code
_entity_poly.pdbx_strand_id
1 'polypeptide(L)'
;MLPPLDDMLRGFVALTRGEPHARFRWWSEPSEFRWVITADDGFARVRVLVFPDLHEQLPDEQGRPLLTIDMPVRTVVSAFVTPLRALLDQVGEERLARNWQSEPFPVDHLRTLEEWLARK
;
A
#
# COMPACT_ATOMS: atom_id res chain seq x y z
N MET A 1 -2.22 -15.47 1.00
CA MET A 1 -1.59 -14.13 0.87
C MET A 1 -2.34 -13.43 -0.24
N LEU A 2 -2.85 -12.21 -0.01
CA LEU A 2 -3.51 -11.44 -1.07
C LEU A 2 -2.46 -11.01 -2.12
N PRO A 3 -2.88 -10.77 -3.38
CA PRO A 3 -2.03 -10.07 -4.33
C PRO A 3 -1.50 -8.76 -3.71
N PRO A 4 -0.24 -8.36 -3.97
CA PRO A 4 0.37 -7.20 -3.32
C PRO A 4 -0.46 -5.91 -3.43
N LEU A 5 -1.11 -5.72 -4.58
CA LEU A 5 -1.95 -4.55 -4.82
C LEU A 5 -3.21 -4.54 -3.95
N ASP A 6 -3.87 -5.68 -3.84
CA ASP A 6 -5.06 -5.85 -3.02
C ASP A 6 -4.72 -5.68 -1.53
N ASP A 7 -3.61 -6.28 -1.09
CA ASP A 7 -3.11 -6.13 0.29
C ASP A 7 -2.82 -4.67 0.65
N MET A 8 -2.19 -3.92 -0.27
CA MET A 8 -1.94 -2.49 -0.10
C MET A 8 -3.23 -1.68 0.01
N LEU A 9 -4.15 -1.85 -0.94
CA LEU A 9 -5.38 -1.06 -0.96
C LEU A 9 -6.25 -1.38 0.26
N ARG A 10 -6.31 -2.65 0.65
CA ARG A 10 -6.97 -3.07 1.88
C ARG A 10 -6.31 -2.44 3.11
N GLY A 11 -4.98 -2.38 3.16
CA GLY A 11 -4.23 -1.70 4.22
C GLY A 11 -4.60 -0.22 4.33
N PHE A 12 -4.68 0.50 3.21
CA PHE A 12 -5.13 1.90 3.22
C PHE A 12 -6.60 2.04 3.63
N VAL A 13 -7.48 1.12 3.20
CA VAL A 13 -8.88 1.13 3.64
C VAL A 13 -8.97 0.95 5.16
N ALA A 14 -8.13 0.10 5.75
CA ALA A 14 -8.05 -0.05 7.20
C ALA A 14 -7.62 1.28 7.87
N LEU A 15 -6.55 1.93 7.40
CA LEU A 15 -6.07 3.21 7.94
C LEU A 15 -7.15 4.31 7.89
N THR A 16 -7.86 4.42 6.75
CA THR A 16 -8.94 5.42 6.59
C THR A 16 -10.16 5.16 7.48
N ARG A 17 -10.30 3.94 8.02
CA ARG A 17 -11.31 3.57 9.01
C ARG A 17 -10.84 3.75 10.46
N GLY A 18 -9.63 4.26 10.67
CA GLY A 18 -9.06 4.52 11.99
C GLY A 18 -8.27 3.35 12.57
N GLU A 19 -8.02 2.29 11.81
CA GLU A 19 -7.06 1.27 12.24
C GLU A 19 -5.69 1.92 12.37
N PRO A 20 -4.98 1.71 13.50
CA PRO A 20 -3.75 2.43 13.75
C PRO A 20 -2.61 1.90 12.88
N HIS A 21 -2.72 0.71 12.31
CA HIS A 21 -1.60 0.02 11.67
C HIS A 21 -2.02 -0.58 10.32
N ALA A 22 -1.16 -0.44 9.31
CA ALA A 22 -1.25 -1.18 8.06
C ALA A 22 0.12 -1.70 7.63
N ARG A 23 0.12 -2.90 7.07
CA ARG A 23 1.32 -3.58 6.59
C ARG A 23 1.01 -4.34 5.32
N PHE A 24 1.88 -4.21 4.32
CA PHE A 24 1.83 -4.97 3.07
C PHE A 24 3.24 -5.11 2.50
N ARG A 25 3.41 -6.02 1.53
CA ARG A 25 4.72 -6.37 0.96
C ARG A 25 4.70 -6.50 -0.56
N TRP A 26 5.81 -6.11 -1.18
CA TRP A 26 6.11 -6.41 -2.58
C TRP A 26 7.34 -7.29 -2.70
N TRP A 27 7.22 -8.31 -3.53
CA TRP A 27 8.33 -9.14 -3.94
C TRP A 27 8.93 -8.59 -5.24
N SER A 28 10.24 -8.40 -5.24
CA SER A 28 11.02 -8.04 -6.42
C SER A 28 12.31 -8.83 -6.33
N GLU A 29 12.32 -10.06 -6.84
CA GLU A 29 13.45 -10.99 -6.72
C GLU A 29 14.78 -10.29 -7.07
N PRO A 30 15.79 -10.38 -6.18
CA PRO A 30 15.89 -11.21 -4.96
C PRO A 30 15.36 -10.56 -3.67
N SER A 31 14.77 -9.36 -3.73
CA SER A 31 14.43 -8.57 -2.56
C SER A 31 12.93 -8.59 -2.19
N GLU A 32 12.66 -8.41 -0.90
CA GLU A 32 11.32 -8.09 -0.38
C GLU A 32 11.30 -6.63 0.08
N PHE A 33 10.25 -5.91 -0.29
CA PHE A 33 9.94 -4.57 0.21
C PHE A 33 8.73 -4.66 1.13
N ARG A 34 8.79 -4.04 2.31
CA ARG A 34 7.66 -3.96 3.23
C ARG A 34 7.32 -2.52 3.55
N TRP A 35 6.04 -2.21 3.46
CA TRP A 35 5.51 -0.96 3.96
C TRP A 35 4.91 -1.24 5.32
N VAL A 36 5.42 -0.53 6.32
CA VAL A 36 4.91 -0.55 7.69
C VAL A 36 4.43 0.84 7.99
N ILE A 37 3.12 0.98 8.19
CA ILE A 37 2.46 2.26 8.40
C ILE A 37 1.82 2.23 9.77
N THR A 38 2.19 3.18 10.62
CA THR A 38 1.53 3.43 11.90
C THR A 38 0.90 4.82 11.86
N ALA A 39 -0.40 4.88 12.07
CA ALA A 39 -1.18 6.11 12.12
C ALA A 39 -1.62 6.43 13.54
N ASP A 40 -1.54 7.71 13.88
CA ASP A 40 -2.02 8.29 15.13
C ASP A 40 -2.42 9.74 14.87
N ASP A 41 -3.54 10.18 15.46
CA ASP A 41 -4.08 11.55 15.37
C ASP A 41 -4.06 12.17 13.95
N GLY A 42 -4.44 11.38 12.94
CA GLY A 42 -4.50 11.82 11.53
C GLY A 42 -3.13 11.95 10.84
N PHE A 43 -2.03 11.65 11.51
CA PHE A 43 -0.69 11.52 10.95
C PHE A 43 -0.29 10.05 10.82
N ALA A 44 0.55 9.75 9.84
CA ALA A 44 1.08 8.42 9.59
C ALA A 44 2.60 8.49 9.49
N ARG A 45 3.25 7.60 10.24
CA ARG A 45 4.64 7.24 10.03
C ARG A 45 4.71 6.10 9.04
N VAL A 46 5.30 6.35 7.88
CA VAL A 46 5.48 5.38 6.82
C VAL A 46 6.94 4.94 6.81
N ARG A 47 7.16 3.63 6.96
CA ARG A 47 8.48 3.00 6.82
C ARG A 47 8.45 2.07 5.61
N VAL A 48 9.40 2.24 4.70
CA VAL A 48 9.66 1.26 3.63
C VAL A 48 10.95 0.54 3.97
N LEU A 49 10.84 -0.77 4.18
CA LEU A 49 11.94 -1.65 4.56
C LEU A 49 12.33 -2.50 3.36
N VAL A 50 13.62 -2.74 3.19
CA VAL A 50 14.15 -3.69 2.21
C VAL A 50 14.84 -4.86 2.90
N PHE A 51 14.58 -6.05 2.38
CA PHE A 51 15.23 -7.30 2.76
C PHE A 51 15.98 -7.81 1.52
N PRO A 52 17.33 -7.86 1.57
CA PRO A 52 18.16 -8.15 0.39
C PRO A 52 18.08 -9.62 -0.07
N ASP A 53 17.74 -10.55 0.83
CA ASP A 53 17.62 -11.98 0.55
C ASP A 53 16.19 -12.48 0.84
N LEU A 54 15.71 -13.45 0.05
CA LEU A 54 14.41 -14.13 0.20
C LEU A 54 14.33 -15.06 1.44
N HIS A 55 15.20 -14.88 2.42
CA HIS A 55 15.28 -15.77 3.57
C HIS A 55 14.39 -15.28 4.71
N GLU A 56 13.36 -16.09 4.98
CA GLU A 56 12.55 -16.13 6.20
C GLU A 56 11.59 -14.97 6.46
N GLN A 57 10.56 -15.25 7.26
CA GLN A 57 9.62 -14.27 7.81
C GLN A 57 10.32 -13.41 8.88
N LEU A 58 11.39 -12.71 8.47
CA LEU A 58 12.17 -11.88 9.39
C LEU A 58 11.25 -10.82 10.02
N PRO A 59 11.44 -10.50 11.30
CA PRO A 59 10.71 -9.40 11.93
C PRO A 59 11.09 -8.06 11.27
N ASP A 60 10.22 -7.06 11.35
CA ASP A 60 10.40 -5.79 10.63
C ASP A 60 11.64 -5.01 11.12
N GLU A 61 12.07 -5.26 12.36
CA GLU A 61 13.27 -4.71 12.98
C GLU A 61 14.57 -5.14 12.26
N GLN A 62 14.54 -6.23 11.50
CA GLN A 62 15.68 -6.71 10.72
C GLN A 62 15.71 -6.14 9.30
N GLY A 63 14.64 -5.45 8.87
CA GLY A 63 14.59 -4.79 7.57
C GLY A 63 15.44 -3.52 7.55
N ARG A 64 16.21 -3.31 6.48
CA ARG A 64 16.95 -2.06 6.30
C ARG A 64 15.98 -0.97 5.86
N PRO A 65 15.85 0.18 6.57
CA PRO A 65 14.97 1.25 6.14
C PRO A 65 15.52 1.89 4.86
N LEU A 66 14.69 1.91 3.81
CA LEU A 66 14.91 2.71 2.60
C LEU A 66 14.30 4.11 2.73
N LEU A 67 13.15 4.17 3.41
CA LEU A 67 12.41 5.39 3.63
C LEU A 67 11.80 5.36 5.02
N THR A 68 11.84 6.50 5.71
CA THR A 68 11.04 6.77 6.89
C THR A 68 10.56 8.21 6.79
N ILE A 69 9.25 8.39 6.83
CA ILE A 69 8.63 9.71 6.68
C ILE A 69 7.35 9.80 7.50
N ASP A 70 7.15 10.96 8.11
CA ASP A 70 5.92 11.29 8.83
C ASP A 70 5.12 12.28 7.98
N MET A 71 3.84 11.98 7.73
CA MET A 71 2.96 12.86 6.96
C MET A 71 1.49 12.61 7.31
N PRO A 72 0.56 13.53 6.99
CA PRO A 72 -0.86 13.29 7.19
C PRO A 72 -1.33 12.01 6.49
N VAL A 73 -2.22 11.23 7.12
CA VAL A 73 -2.81 10.01 6.54
C VAL A 73 -3.40 10.32 5.16
N ARG A 74 -4.04 11.48 5.02
CA ARG A 74 -4.59 11.96 3.75
C ARG A 74 -3.54 12.08 2.65
N THR A 75 -2.36 12.62 2.99
CA THR A 75 -1.24 12.73 2.06
C THR A 75 -0.75 11.35 1.65
N VAL A 76 -0.57 10.42 2.59
CA VAL A 76 -0.18 9.03 2.27
C VAL A 76 -1.19 8.41 1.31
N VAL A 77 -2.47 8.39 1.66
CA VAL A 77 -3.52 7.75 0.84
C VAL A 77 -3.56 8.38 -0.57
N SER A 78 -3.51 9.71 -0.67
CA SER A 78 -3.52 10.40 -1.98
C SER A 78 -2.31 10.05 -2.85
N ALA A 79 -1.13 9.86 -2.25
CA ALA A 79 0.09 9.54 -2.97
C ALA A 79 0.04 8.17 -3.67
N PHE A 80 -0.80 7.25 -3.20
CA PHE A 80 -1.01 5.94 -3.83
C PHE A 80 -2.26 5.90 -4.72
N VAL A 81 -3.36 6.48 -4.26
CA VAL A 81 -4.66 6.42 -4.95
C VAL A 81 -4.62 7.19 -6.27
N THR A 82 -4.07 8.41 -6.28
CA THR A 82 -4.08 9.25 -7.48
C THR A 82 -3.28 8.64 -8.64
N PRO A 83 -2.02 8.17 -8.46
CA PRO A 83 -1.30 7.49 -9.52
C PRO A 83 -1.96 6.17 -9.95
N LEU A 84 -2.53 5.41 -9.00
CA LEU A 84 -3.17 4.14 -9.34
C LEU A 84 -4.42 4.33 -10.18
N ARG A 85 -5.25 5.34 -9.90
CA ARG A 85 -6.40 5.70 -10.75
C ARG A 85 -5.94 6.12 -12.15
N ALA A 86 -4.94 7.00 -12.24
CA ALA A 86 -4.42 7.42 -13.54
C ALA A 86 -3.90 6.23 -14.36
N LEU A 87 -3.22 5.29 -13.72
CA LEU A 87 -2.74 4.06 -14.36
C LEU A 87 -3.90 3.15 -14.79
N LEU A 88 -4.93 3.01 -13.95
CA LEU A 88 -6.13 2.25 -14.29
C LEU A 88 -6.85 2.85 -15.51
N ASP A 89 -6.99 4.18 -15.57
CA ASP A 89 -7.62 4.89 -16.69
C ASP A 89 -6.82 4.73 -17.99
N GLN A 90 -5.48 4.70 -17.90
CA GLN A 90 -4.61 4.55 -19.05
C GLN A 90 -4.57 3.12 -19.61
N VAL A 91 -4.56 2.11 -18.73
CA VAL A 91 -4.18 0.74 -19.08
C VAL A 91 -5.40 -0.20 -19.10
N GLY A 92 -6.46 0.15 -18.38
CA GLY A 92 -7.68 -0.64 -18.21
C GLY A 92 -7.55 -1.72 -17.13
N GLU A 93 -8.69 -2.08 -16.54
CA GLU A 93 -8.77 -2.96 -15.37
C GLU A 93 -8.14 -4.34 -15.60
N GLU A 94 -8.55 -5.05 -16.66
CA GLU A 94 -8.05 -6.39 -16.93
C GLU A 94 -6.54 -6.44 -17.12
N ARG A 95 -5.99 -5.47 -17.86
CA ARG A 95 -4.55 -5.43 -18.14
C ARG A 95 -3.77 -5.08 -16.87
N LEU A 96 -4.30 -4.16 -16.06
CA LEU A 96 -3.67 -3.82 -14.79
C LEU A 96 -3.71 -5.00 -13.80
N ALA A 97 -4.84 -5.69 -13.72
CA ALA A 97 -5.03 -6.90 -12.94
C ALA A 97 -4.03 -8.00 -13.32
N ARG A 98 -3.86 -8.28 -14.62
CA ARG A 98 -2.84 -9.22 -15.13
C ARG A 98 -1.43 -8.83 -14.72
N ASN A 99 -1.07 -7.57 -14.95
CA ASN A 99 0.28 -7.08 -14.67
C ASN A 99 0.66 -7.16 -13.19
N TRP A 100 -0.33 -7.03 -12.29
CA TRP A 100 -0.12 -7.01 -10.84
C TRP A 100 -0.63 -8.28 -10.15
N GLN A 101 -0.95 -9.33 -10.91
CA GLN A 101 -1.46 -10.63 -10.42
C GLN A 101 -2.65 -10.48 -9.47
N SER A 102 -3.50 -9.50 -9.75
CA SER A 102 -4.64 -9.13 -8.91
C SER A 102 -5.91 -9.24 -9.73
N GLU A 103 -6.22 -10.44 -10.24
CA GLU A 103 -7.47 -10.72 -10.94
C GLU A 103 -8.54 -11.28 -9.98
N PRO A 104 -9.70 -10.63 -9.81
CA PRO A 104 -10.10 -9.33 -10.39
C PRO A 104 -9.40 -8.14 -9.69
N PHE A 105 -9.31 -6.99 -10.39
CA PHE A 105 -8.73 -5.79 -9.80
C PHE A 105 -9.58 -5.34 -8.60
N PRO A 106 -8.97 -4.92 -7.47
CA PRO A 106 -9.68 -4.51 -6.25
C PRO A 106 -10.29 -3.10 -6.38
N VAL A 107 -11.16 -2.91 -7.39
CA VAL A 107 -11.76 -1.60 -7.74
C VAL A 107 -12.57 -1.02 -6.59
N ASP A 108 -13.21 -1.87 -5.77
CA ASP A 108 -14.00 -1.45 -4.63
C ASP A 108 -13.15 -0.80 -3.53
N HIS A 109 -11.93 -1.31 -3.31
CA HIS A 109 -11.00 -0.69 -2.36
C HIS A 109 -10.51 0.65 -2.87
N LEU A 110 -10.13 0.74 -4.16
CA LEU A 110 -9.74 2.01 -4.78
C LEU A 110 -10.86 3.05 -4.67
N ARG A 111 -12.09 2.67 -5.04
CA ARG A 111 -13.28 3.55 -4.94
C ARG A 111 -13.53 4.01 -3.50
N THR A 112 -13.44 3.11 -2.53
CA THR A 112 -13.59 3.46 -1.10
C THR A 112 -12.60 4.55 -0.68
N LEU A 113 -11.36 4.46 -1.12
CA LEU A 113 -10.32 5.43 -0.80
C LEU A 113 -10.55 6.78 -1.49
N GLU A 114 -11.02 6.77 -2.72
CA GLU A 114 -11.38 8.00 -3.45
C GLU A 114 -12.55 8.73 -2.79
N GLU A 115 -13.58 7.99 -2.40
CA GLU A 115 -14.70 8.55 -1.64
C GLU A 115 -14.25 9.13 -0.30
N TRP A 116 -13.29 8.51 0.37
CA TRP A 116 -12.70 9.04 1.60
C TRP A 116 -11.91 10.32 1.33
N LEU A 117 -11.10 10.38 0.27
CA LEU A 117 -10.36 11.57 -0.14
C LEU A 117 -11.28 12.73 -0.53
N ALA A 118 -12.45 12.45 -1.10
CA ALA A 118 -13.43 13.47 -1.49
C ALA A 118 -14.16 14.13 -0.31
N ARG A 119 -14.14 13.51 0.88
CA ARG A 119 -14.74 14.08 2.10
C ARG A 119 -13.89 15.26 2.57
N LYS A 120 -14.54 16.39 2.87
CA LYS A 120 -13.90 17.59 3.43
C LYS A 120 -13.55 17.36 4.90
#